data_AF-A0A317GUQ9-F1
#
_entry.id   AF-A0A317GUQ9-F1
#
_cell.length_a   1.000
_cell.length_b   1.000
_cell.length_c   1.000
_cell.angle_alpha   90.00
_cell.angle_beta   90.00
_cell.angle_gamma   90.00
#
_symmetry.space_group_name_H-M   'P 1'
#
loop_
_entity.id
_entity.type
_entity.pdbx_description
1 polymer ?
#
loop_
_entity_poly.entity_id
_entity_poly.type
_entity_poly.pdbx_seq_one_letter_code
_entity_poly.pdbx_strand_id
1 'polypeptide(L)'
;YPDAFTGFGVDTFVVKAQLEYHASAHYDQVLDIGVRVGRLGRTSMQFVMELYHGDVHLVSGEIVYVMADPSDRTPLPIPAKLREAIARFERVAPQS
;
A
#
# COMPACT_ATOMS: atom_id res chain seq x y z
N TYR A 1 3.16 -5.98 -8.47
CA TYR A 1 3.09 -6.17 -9.93
C TYR A 1 2.69 -4.84 -10.55
N PRO A 2 3.54 -4.21 -11.39
CA PRO A 2 3.30 -2.89 -11.99
C PRO A 2 1.94 -2.77 -12.69
N ASP A 3 1.43 -3.89 -13.20
CA ASP A 3 0.20 -3.96 -13.99
C ASP A 3 -1.09 -3.75 -13.18
N ALA A 4 -1.04 -3.77 -11.84
CA ALA A 4 -2.24 -3.59 -11.02
C ALA A 4 -2.87 -2.18 -11.19
N PHE A 5 -2.04 -1.17 -11.52
CA PHE A 5 -2.48 0.22 -11.62
C PHE A 5 -2.56 0.74 -13.06
N THR A 6 -1.93 0.06 -14.03
CA THR A 6 -1.98 0.44 -15.44
C THR A 6 -3.42 0.40 -15.98
N GLY A 7 -4.26 -0.49 -15.46
CA GLY A 7 -5.70 -0.52 -15.77
C GLY A 7 -6.47 0.74 -15.35
N PHE A 8 -5.90 1.56 -14.46
CA PHE A 8 -6.43 2.87 -14.08
C PHE A 8 -5.76 4.03 -14.82
N GLY A 9 -4.87 3.75 -15.78
CA GLY A 9 -4.16 4.77 -16.58
C GLY A 9 -3.01 5.44 -15.84
N VAL A 10 -2.48 4.83 -14.77
CA VAL A 10 -1.34 5.37 -14.00
C VAL A 10 -0.29 4.29 -13.77
N ASP A 11 0.97 4.70 -13.69
CA ASP A 11 2.04 3.89 -13.12
C ASP A 11 2.27 4.29 -11.65
N THR A 12 2.89 3.42 -10.87
CA THR A 12 3.15 3.67 -9.44
C THR A 12 4.60 3.44 -9.07
N PHE A 13 5.15 4.38 -8.31
CA PHE A 13 6.53 4.33 -7.83
C PHE A 13 6.57 4.35 -6.31
N VAL A 14 7.37 3.47 -5.70
CA VAL A 14 7.64 3.54 -4.26
C VAL A 14 8.55 4.73 -3.99
N VAL A 15 8.12 5.63 -3.09
CA VAL A 15 8.94 6.78 -2.65
C VAL A 15 9.36 6.68 -1.19
N LYS A 16 8.69 5.83 -0.40
CA LYS A 16 9.06 5.52 0.97
C LYS A 16 8.69 4.07 1.29
N ALA A 17 9.56 3.37 1.98
CA ALA A 17 9.26 2.12 2.67
C ALA A 17 9.92 2.16 4.05
N GLN A 18 9.16 1.84 5.09
CA GLN A 18 9.62 1.78 6.47
C GLN A 18 9.08 0.50 7.10
N LEU A 19 9.94 -0.18 7.86
CA LEU A 19 9.60 -1.39 8.59
C LEU A 19 10.14 -1.27 10.01
N GLU A 20 9.32 -1.66 10.97
CA GLU A 20 9.68 -1.80 12.38
C GLU A 20 9.57 -3.28 12.73
N TYR A 21 10.70 -3.88 13.12
CA TYR A 21 10.77 -5.30 13.45
C TYR A 21 10.65 -5.46 14.97
N HIS A 22 9.57 -6.12 15.40
CA HIS A 22 9.24 -6.36 16.80
C HIS A 22 9.70 -7.73 17.28
N ALA A 23 9.70 -8.72 16.38
CA ALA A 23 10.17 -10.08 16.64
C ALA A 23 10.70 -10.75 15.37
N SER A 24 11.43 -11.86 15.54
CA SER A 24 12.01 -12.61 14.41
C SER A 24 10.96 -13.45 13.70
N ALA A 25 10.92 -13.34 12.37
CA ALA A 25 10.30 -14.35 11.52
C ALA A 25 11.34 -15.47 11.26
N HIS A 26 10.92 -16.72 11.41
CA HIS A 26 11.75 -17.89 11.20
C HIS A 26 11.31 -18.67 9.96
N TYR A 27 12.23 -19.50 9.45
CA TYR A 27 11.94 -20.39 8.34
C TYR A 27 10.75 -21.30 8.66
N ASP A 28 9.95 -21.60 7.64
CA ASP A 28 8.75 -22.44 7.70
C ASP A 28 7.59 -21.91 8.57
N GLN A 29 7.68 -20.66 9.07
CA GLN A 29 6.54 -20.02 9.71
C GLN A 29 5.53 -19.56 8.67
N VAL A 30 4.27 -19.94 8.87
CA VAL A 30 3.14 -19.32 8.19
C VAL A 30 2.91 -17.96 8.84
N LEU A 31 2.91 -16.92 8.00
CA LEU A 31 2.70 -15.54 8.42
C LEU A 31 1.35 -15.03 7.91
N ASP A 32 0.60 -14.39 8.81
CA ASP A 32 -0.60 -13.64 8.48
C ASP A 32 -0.20 -12.20 8.20
N ILE A 33 -0.50 -11.71 7.00
CA ILE A 33 -0.18 -10.34 6.58
C ILE A 33 -1.47 -9.57 6.40
N GLY A 34 -1.71 -8.62 7.31
CA GLY A 34 -2.74 -7.62 7.15
C GLY A 34 -2.21 -6.47 6.31
N VAL A 35 -2.95 -6.05 5.28
CA VAL A 35 -2.63 -4.87 4.47
C VAL A 35 -3.87 -4.02 4.28
N ARG A 36 -3.72 -2.72 4.41
CA ARG A 36 -4.76 -1.74 4.06
C ARG A 36 -4.19 -0.47 3.49
N VAL A 37 -5.03 0.31 2.83
CA VAL A 37 -4.75 1.71 2.51
C VAL A 37 -5.05 2.57 3.75
N GLY A 38 -4.01 3.14 4.34
CA GLY A 38 -4.10 4.02 5.52
C GLY A 38 -4.40 5.47 5.15
N ARG A 39 -3.86 5.95 4.03
CA ARG A 39 -4.00 7.33 3.56
C ARG A 39 -4.03 7.46 2.04
N LEU A 40 -4.84 8.40 1.54
CA LEU A 40 -4.96 8.76 0.13
C LEU A 40 -4.77 10.28 -0.09
N GLY A 41 -3.51 10.70 -0.25
CA GLY A 41 -3.16 12.07 -0.66
C GLY A 41 -3.50 12.33 -2.13
N ARG A 42 -3.19 13.53 -2.67
CA ARG A 42 -3.58 13.90 -4.04
C ARG A 42 -2.98 12.97 -5.11
N THR A 43 -1.68 12.72 -5.00
CA THR A 43 -0.87 11.94 -5.96
C THR A 43 -0.16 10.76 -5.27
N SER A 44 -0.50 10.46 -4.01
CA SER A 44 0.19 9.48 -3.19
C SER A 44 -0.75 8.63 -2.35
N MET A 45 -0.37 7.37 -2.15
CA MET A 45 -1.14 6.38 -1.40
C MET A 45 -0.22 5.66 -0.42
N GLN A 46 -0.66 5.58 0.84
CA GLN A 46 0.05 4.89 1.90
C GLN A 46 -0.62 3.54 2.17
N PHE A 47 0.15 2.46 2.02
CA PHE A 47 -0.18 1.16 2.57
C PHE A 47 0.37 1.05 3.99
N VAL A 48 -0.44 0.49 4.88
CA VAL A 48 -0.06 0.07 6.22
C VAL A 48 -0.18 -1.44 6.28
N MET A 49 0.83 -2.09 6.86
CA MET A 49 0.95 -3.53 6.92
C MET A 49 1.31 -3.97 8.33
N GLU A 50 0.71 -5.06 8.78
CA GLU A 50 1.07 -5.71 10.04
C GLU A 50 1.24 -7.20 9.78
N LEU A 51 2.37 -7.77 10.22
CA LEU A 51 2.74 -9.16 9.99
C LEU A 51 2.73 -9.91 11.31
N TYR A 52 2.06 -11.07 11.33
CA TYR A 52 1.91 -11.91 12.51
C TYR A 52 2.30 -13.36 12.24
N HIS A 53 2.74 -14.06 13.29
CA HIS A 53 2.75 -15.52 13.34
C HIS A 53 1.89 -15.97 14.52
N GLY A 54 0.67 -16.44 14.24
CA GLY A 54 -0.35 -16.61 15.27
C GLY A 54 -0.62 -15.26 15.95
N ASP A 55 -0.52 -15.22 17.28
CA ASP A 55 -0.73 -13.99 18.06
C ASP A 55 0.53 -13.12 18.22
N VAL A 56 1.67 -13.55 17.65
CA VAL A 56 2.94 -12.82 17.77
C VAL A 56 3.04 -11.76 16.68
N HIS A 57 3.09 -10.50 17.08
CA HIS A 57 3.34 -9.39 16.16
C HIS A 57 4.83 -9.32 15.78
N LEU A 58 5.12 -9.47 14.50
CA LEU A 58 6.49 -9.55 13.99
C LEU A 58 6.97 -8.22 13.42
N VAL A 59 6.17 -7.59 12.55
CA VAL A 59 6.58 -6.41 11.79
C VAL A 59 5.41 -5.46 11.58
N SER A 60 5.63 -4.18 11.87
CA SER A 60 4.80 -3.08 11.35
C SER A 60 5.48 -2.47 10.15
N GLY A 61 4.71 -2.20 9.09
CA GLY A 61 5.24 -1.69 7.84
C GLY A 61 4.39 -0.58 7.25
N GLU A 62 5.06 0.35 6.59
CA GLU A 62 4.41 1.30 5.70
C GLU A 62 5.15 1.43 4.37
N ILE A 63 4.37 1.58 3.29
CA ILE A 63 4.88 1.87 1.95
C ILE A 63 4.07 3.02 1.37
N VAL A 64 4.77 4.04 0.86
CA VAL A 64 4.14 5.15 0.14
C VAL A 64 4.44 5.02 -1.35
N TYR A 65 3.38 4.92 -2.13
CA TYR A 65 3.41 5.02 -3.58
C TYR A 65 3.03 6.42 -4.05
N VAL A 66 3.64 6.87 -5.14
CA VAL A 66 3.15 8.00 -5.93
C VAL A 66 2.68 7.54 -7.30
N MET A 67 1.69 8.23 -7.83
CA MET A 67 1.14 7.97 -9.16
C MET A 67 1.84 8.86 -10.17
N ALA A 68 2.21 8.28 -11.31
CA ALA A 68 2.83 9.01 -12.39
C ALA A 68 2.27 8.58 -13.76
N ASP A 69 2.43 9.46 -14.74
CA ASP A 69 2.12 9.18 -16.13
C ASP A 69 3.01 8.04 -16.64
N PRO A 70 2.45 6.96 -17.20
CA PRO A 70 3.25 5.84 -17.70
C PRO A 70 4.24 6.22 -18.83
N SER A 71 3.97 7.30 -19.56
CA SER A 71 4.77 7.72 -20.72
C SER A 71 5.96 8.61 -20.35
N ASP A 72 5.77 9.59 -19.45
CA ASP A 72 6.80 10.59 -19.12
C ASP A 72 7.17 10.65 -17.63
N ARG A 73 6.53 9.83 -16.78
CA ARG A 73 6.74 9.73 -15.33
C ARG A 73 6.49 11.03 -14.55
N THR A 74 5.68 11.93 -15.10
CA THR A 74 5.23 13.13 -14.38
C THR A 74 4.15 12.77 -13.34
N PRO A 75 4.06 13.46 -12.19
CA PRO A 75 3.06 13.12 -11.16
C PRO A 75 1.62 13.28 -11.64
N LEU A 76 0.79 12.25 -11.42
CA LEU A 76 -0.64 12.27 -11.71
C LEU A 76 -1.48 12.17 -10.44
N PRO A 77 -2.68 12.79 -10.40
CA PRO A 77 -3.61 12.56 -9.31
C PRO A 77 -4.08 11.10 -9.28
N ILE A 78 -4.40 10.60 -8.09
CA ILE A 78 -5.03 9.28 -7.95
C ILE A 78 -6.36 9.29 -8.73
N PRO A 79 -6.56 8.38 -9.71
CA PRO A 79 -7.78 8.31 -10.49
C PRO A 79 -9.02 8.14 -9.60
N ALA A 80 -10.12 8.82 -9.92
CA ALA A 80 -11.37 8.76 -9.15
C ALA A 80 -11.88 7.32 -8.99
N LYS A 81 -11.85 6.52 -10.07
CA LYS A 81 -12.24 5.10 -10.04
C LYS A 81 -11.41 4.27 -9.06
N LEU A 82 -10.12 4.57 -8.93
CA LEU A 82 -9.24 3.90 -7.97
C LEU A 82 -9.58 4.31 -6.54
N ARG A 83 -9.79 5.61 -6.28
CA ARG A 83 -10.24 6.10 -4.96
C ARG A 83 -11.55 5.44 -4.54
N GLU A 84 -12.52 5.36 -5.44
CA GLU A 84 -13.81 4.72 -5.19
C GLU A 84 -13.68 3.22 -4.94
N ALA A 85 -12.84 2.52 -5.70
CA ALA A 85 -12.58 1.10 -5.49
C ALA A 85 -11.99 0.84 -4.09
N ILE A 86 -11.02 1.65 -3.69
CA ILE A 86 -10.41 1.57 -2.36
C ILE A 86 -11.45 1.88 -1.28
N ALA A 87 -12.23 2.95 -1.43
CA ALA A 87 -13.26 3.32 -0.46
C ALA A 87 -14.35 2.24 -0.28
N ARG A 88 -14.66 1.47 -1.33
CA ARG A 88 -15.58 0.32 -1.24
C ARG A 88 -14.97 -0.92 -0.61
N PHE A 89 -13.66 -1.12 -0.78
CA PHE A 89 -12.95 -2.29 -0.25
C PHE A 89 -12.62 -2.11 1.23
N GLU A 90 -12.17 -0.92 1.62
CA GLU A 90 -11.70 -0.63 2.97
C GLU A 90 -12.86 -0.59 3.98
N ARG A 91 -12.73 -1.39 5.05
CA ARG A 91 -13.70 -1.38 6.16
C ARG A 91 -13.73 -0.04 6.90
N VAL A 92 -12.57 0.61 6.98
CA VAL A 92 -12.41 1.93 7.60
C VAL A 92 -11.84 2.85 6.54
N ALA A 93 -12.51 3.98 6.28
CA ALA A 93 -12.06 4.93 5.27
C ALA A 93 -10.60 5.37 5.49
N PRO A 94 -9.77 5.44 4.44
CA PRO A 94 -8.43 6.01 4.54
C PRO A 94 -8.47 7.48 4.93
N GLN A 95 -7.42 7.95 5.59
CA GLN A 95 -7.21 9.38 5.84
C GLN A 95 -6.98 10.12 4.52
N SER A 96 -7.32 11.41 4.46
CA SER A 96 -7.03 12.31 3.33
C SER A 96 -5.64 12.91 3.43
#